data_AF-C9ZFA5-F1
#
_entry.id   AF-C9ZFA5-F1
#
_cell.length_a   1.000
_cell.length_b   1.000
_cell.length_c   1.000
_cell.angle_alpha   90.00
_cell.angle_beta   90.00
_cell.angle_gamma   90.00
#
_symmetry.space_group_name_H-M   'P 1'
#
loop_
_entity.id
_entity.type
_entity.pdbx_description
1 polymer ?
#
loop_
_entity_poly.entity_id
_entity_poly.type
_entity_poly.pdbx_seq_one_letter_code
_entity_poly.pdbx_strand_id
1 'polypeptide(L)' 'MNREQRLAMADAATTRAAGLAREAEDAAHDFHNHNKAAPLAAVGALWADIARSHAAIAAALPETEA' A
#
# COMPACT_ATOMS: atom_id res chain seq x y z
N MET A 1 2.80 -20.15 -1.38
CA MET A 1 2.95 -18.78 -0.86
C MET A 1 3.98 -18.82 0.25
N ASN A 2 5.20 -18.33 0.02
CA ASN A 2 6.30 -18.33 1.00
C ASN A 2 6.56 -16.91 1.56
N ARG A 3 7.53 -16.78 2.47
CA ARG A 3 7.90 -15.49 3.10
C ARG A 3 8.28 -14.43 2.08
N GLU A 4 9.12 -14.78 1.12
CA GLU A 4 9.57 -13.86 0.05
C GLU A 4 8.41 -13.36 -0.81
N GLN A 5 7.50 -14.26 -1.22
CA GLN A 5 6.30 -13.90 -1.97
C GLN A 5 5.41 -12.95 -1.18
N ARG A 6 5.27 -13.14 0.15
CA ARG A 6 4.53 -12.22 1.01
C ARG A 6 5.20 -10.85 1.11
N LEU A 7 6.52 -10.79 1.26
CA LEU A 7 7.27 -9.53 1.26
C LEU A 7 7.14 -8.79 -0.07
N ALA A 8 7.27 -9.49 -1.20
CA ALA A 8 7.09 -8.88 -2.53
C ALA A 8 5.68 -8.30 -2.72
N MET A 9 4.63 -8.98 -2.21
CA MET A 9 3.27 -8.44 -2.22
C MET A 9 3.12 -7.23 -1.29
N ALA A 10 3.78 -7.23 -0.14
CA ALA A 10 3.80 -6.07 0.78
C ALA A 10 4.46 -4.84 0.13
N ASP A 11 5.58 -5.04 -0.56
CA ASP A 11 6.30 -3.97 -1.26
C ASP A 11 5.49 -3.41 -2.44
N ALA A 12 4.85 -4.28 -3.23
CA ALA A 12 3.97 -3.86 -4.32
C ALA A 12 2.77 -3.03 -3.80
N ALA A 13 2.15 -3.47 -2.70
CA ALA A 13 1.07 -2.74 -2.06
C ALA A 13 1.55 -1.39 -1.49
N THR A 14 2.74 -1.35 -0.88
CA THR A 14 3.36 -0.10 -0.37
C THR A 14 3.62 0.90 -1.51
N THR A 15 4.14 0.41 -2.64
CA THR A 15 4.36 1.25 -3.84
C THR A 15 3.04 1.85 -4.34
N ARG A 16 1.97 1.06 -4.36
CA ARG A 16 0.64 1.55 -4.77
C ARG A 16 0.08 2.57 -3.79
N ALA A 17 0.22 2.33 -2.49
CA ALA A 17 -0.19 3.26 -1.44
C ALA A 17 0.53 4.61 -1.58
N ALA A 18 1.85 4.60 -1.80
CA ALA A 18 2.66 5.80 -1.99
C ALA A 18 2.25 6.59 -3.25
N GLY A 19 1.97 5.90 -4.36
CA GLY A 19 1.47 6.55 -5.59
C GLY A 19 0.14 7.27 -5.36
N LEU A 20 -0.81 6.62 -4.69
CA LEU A 20 -2.12 7.20 -4.37
C LEU A 20 -2.02 8.35 -3.38
N ALA A 21 -1.11 8.28 -2.40
CA ALA A 21 -0.87 9.37 -1.47
C ALA A 21 -0.35 10.62 -2.20
N ARG A 22 0.58 10.44 -3.16
CA ARG A 22 1.05 11.53 -4.01
C ARG A 22 -0.07 12.12 -4.87
N GLU A 23 -0.86 11.26 -5.54
CA GLU A 23 -2.00 11.73 -6.33
C GLU A 23 -3.04 12.48 -5.46
N ALA A 24 -3.24 12.05 -4.21
CA ALA A 24 -4.11 12.73 -3.26
C ALA A 24 -3.58 14.11 -2.87
N GLU A 25 -2.26 14.23 -2.64
CA GLU A 25 -1.59 15.50 -2.37
C GLU A 25 -1.72 16.46 -3.57
N ASP A 26 -1.40 15.98 -4.78
CA ASP A 26 -1.53 16.75 -6.01
C ASP A 26 -2.99 17.22 -6.20
N ALA A 27 -3.96 16.33 -5.99
CA ALA A 27 -5.38 16.66 -6.08
C ALA A 27 -5.82 17.66 -5.00
N ALA A 28 -5.26 17.61 -3.79
CA ALA A 28 -5.61 18.54 -2.71
C ALA A 28 -5.21 19.99 -3.04
N HIS A 29 -4.15 20.17 -3.83
CA HIS A 29 -3.65 21.48 -4.26
C HIS A 29 -4.32 22.02 -5.54
N ASP A 30 -5.04 21.18 -6.29
CA ASP A 30 -5.78 21.58 -7.49
C ASP A 30 -7.26 21.84 -7.17
N PHE A 31 -7.70 23.10 -7.35
CA PHE A 31 -9.08 23.52 -7.11
C PHE A 31 -10.13 22.67 -7.85
N HIS A 32 -9.83 22.20 -9.06
CA HIS A 32 -10.76 21.41 -9.86
C HIS A 32 -10.79 19.93 -9.45
N ASN A 33 -9.71 19.42 -8.86
CA ASN A 33 -9.56 18.03 -8.47
C ASN A 33 -9.60 17.80 -6.96
N HIS A 34 -9.81 18.85 -6.15
CA HIS A 34 -9.81 18.79 -4.69
C HIS A 34 -10.75 17.72 -4.12
N ASN A 35 -11.89 17.49 -4.77
CA ASN A 35 -12.84 16.45 -4.38
C ASN A 35 -12.30 15.00 -4.53
N LYS A 36 -11.23 14.79 -5.31
CA LYS A 36 -10.58 13.48 -5.49
C LYS A 36 -9.54 13.17 -4.42
N ALA A 37 -9.05 14.17 -3.69
CA ALA A 37 -8.01 13.99 -2.69
C ALA A 37 -8.42 12.98 -1.61
N ALA A 38 -9.62 13.14 -1.04
CA ALA A 38 -10.10 12.24 0.03
C ALA A 38 -10.32 10.79 -0.46
N PRO A 39 -10.97 10.53 -1.61
CA PRO A 39 -11.04 9.18 -2.18
C PRO A 39 -9.67 8.55 -2.45
N LEU A 40 -8.73 9.29 -3.04
CA LEU A 40 -7.37 8.79 -3.33
C LEU A 40 -6.64 8.42 -2.03
N ALA A 41 -6.72 9.27 -1.01
CA ALA A 41 -6.16 9.00 0.30
C ALA A 41 -6.77 7.76 0.95
N ALA A 42 -8.10 7.58 0.86
CA ALA A 42 -8.79 6.41 1.41
C ALA A 42 -8.34 5.10 0.74
N VAL A 43 -8.19 5.10 -0.59
CA VAL A 43 -7.68 3.92 -1.32
C VAL A 43 -6.19 3.69 -1.01
N GLY A 44 -5.41 4.76 -0.87
CA GLY A 44 -4.01 4.67 -0.43
C GLY A 44 -3.86 4.01 0.95
N ALA A 45 -4.72 4.39 1.90
CA ALA A 45 -4.76 3.77 3.23
C ALA A 45 -5.11 2.28 3.16
N LEU A 46 -6.07 1.89 2.32
CA LEU A 46 -6.41 0.47 2.11
C LEU A 46 -5.21 -0.33 1.60
N TRP A 47 -4.45 0.20 0.64
CA TRP A 47 -3.24 -0.46 0.17
C TRP A 47 -2.15 -0.57 1.24
N ALA A 48 -2.01 0.44 2.10
CA ALA A 48 -1.09 0.38 3.24
C ALA A 48 -1.49 -0.71 4.25
N ASP A 49 -2.79 -0.91 4.49
CA ASP A 49 -3.28 -1.98 5.36
C ASP A 49 -3.08 -3.38 4.74
N ILE A 50 -3.24 -3.51 3.41
CA ILE A 50 -2.89 -4.74 2.68
C ILE A 50 -1.38 -5.01 2.82
N ALA A 51 -0.53 -4.00 2.65
CA ALA A 51 0.91 -4.14 2.82
C ALA A 51 1.27 -4.62 4.24
N ARG A 52 0.68 -3.99 5.27
CA ARG A 52 0.87 -4.38 6.68
C ARG A 52 0.45 -5.82 6.93
N SER A 53 -0.66 -6.25 6.32
CA SER A 53 -1.15 -7.63 6.44
C SER A 53 -0.19 -8.63 5.81
N HIS A 54 0.33 -8.35 4.62
CA HIS A 54 1.32 -9.21 3.96
C HIS A 54 2.64 -9.28 4.75
N ALA A 55 3.12 -8.15 5.27
CA ALA A 55 4.32 -8.10 6.10
C ALA A 55 4.14 -8.89 7.42
N ALA A 56 2.98 -8.78 8.06
CA ALA A 56 2.67 -9.54 9.28
C ALA A 56 2.65 -11.06 9.02
N ILE A 57 2.08 -11.49 7.88
CA ILE A 57 2.11 -12.91 7.49
C ILE A 57 3.55 -13.34 7.19
N ALA A 58 4.33 -12.55 6.46
CA ALA A 58 5.74 -12.84 6.20
C ALA A 58 6.53 -13.03 7.50
N ALA A 59 6.32 -12.16 8.49
CA ALA A 59 6.99 -12.23 9.79
C ALA A 59 6.68 -13.52 10.56
N ALA A 60 5.48 -14.10 10.38
CA ALA A 60 5.07 -15.35 10.99
C ALA A 60 5.53 -16.61 10.21
N LEU A 61 5.99 -16.45 8.98
CA LEU A 61 6.52 -17.56 8.17
C LEU A 61 8.02 -17.76 8.44
N PRO A 62 8.49 -19.02 8.47
CA PRO A 62 9.92 -19.31 8.51
C PRO A 62 10.61 -18.71 7.29
N GLU A 63 11.89 -18.33 7.45
CA GLU A 63 12.69 -17.73 6.36
C GLU A 63 12.82 -18.65 5.15
N THR A 64 12.68 -19.96 5.35
CA THR A 64 12.62 -20.99 4.32
C THR A 64 12.17 -22.30 4.98
N GLU A 65 11.22 -23.04 4.39
CA GLU A 65 11.22 -24.50 4.58
C GLU A 65 12.49 -24.99 3.89
N ALA A 66 13.40 -25.60 4.65
CA ALA A 66 14.61 -26.23 4.13
C ALA A 66 14.27 -27.50 3.33
#